data_AF-A0A9W9H2H4-F1
#
_entry.id   AF-A0A9W9H2H4-F1
#
_cell.length_a   1.000
_cell.length_b   1.000
_cell.length_c   1.000
_cell.angle_alpha   90.00
_cell.angle_beta   90.00
_cell.angle_gamma   90.00
#
_symmetry.space_group_name_H-M   'P 1'
#
loop_
_entity.id
_entity.type
_entity.pdbx_description
1 polymer ?
#
loop_
_entity_poly.entity_id
_entity_poly.type
_entity_poly.pdbx_seq_one_letter_code
_entity_poly.pdbx_strand_id
1 'polypeptide(L)'
;MSEPGPESVPTSADPRSKRPTKRRAVTPHSEVAHQIETLFKDPSKDLHLPTPAKPRTVANLSAPPEIVTNVQGSSAGAGSGEFHVYKASRRREYERLRLMQEEVDQEKNNAQWEKEREEARRRDAEKTEKNRKRREKKKSKGKKGGGGGNGGEPMDTAPTKDVPAPGSMVPAEANDGDATDGPVAVQEVPGVIIHDED
;
A
#
# COMPACT_ATOMS: atom_id res chain seq x y z
N MET A 1 -27.51 53.00 31.76
CA MET A 1 -26.38 52.04 31.68
C MET A 1 -25.65 52.36 30.40
N SER A 2 -24.42 52.86 30.49
CA SER A 2 -23.64 53.26 29.31
C SER A 2 -23.11 52.02 28.60
N GLU A 3 -23.11 52.02 27.27
CA GLU A 3 -22.53 50.93 26.48
C GLU A 3 -21.01 50.84 26.71
N PRO A 4 -20.43 49.62 26.77
CA PRO A 4 -18.99 49.47 26.92
C PRO A 4 -18.28 50.02 25.68
N GLY A 5 -17.45 51.05 25.87
CA GLY A 5 -16.67 51.65 24.79
C GLY A 5 -15.69 50.67 24.13
N PRO A 6 -15.13 51.02 22.95
CA PRO A 6 -14.31 50.11 22.14
C PRO A 6 -13.07 49.56 22.85
N GLU A 7 -12.58 50.24 23.90
CA GLU A 7 -11.42 49.81 24.69
C GLU A 7 -11.75 48.69 25.71
N SER A 8 -13.04 48.42 25.95
CA SER A 8 -13.49 47.31 26.82
C SER A 8 -13.60 45.97 26.07
N VAL A 9 -13.41 45.94 24.76
CA VAL A 9 -13.37 44.70 23.98
C VAL A 9 -11.98 44.06 24.19
N PRO A 10 -11.87 42.80 24.65
CA PRO A 10 -10.57 42.17 24.81
C PRO A 10 -9.84 42.12 23.47
N THR A 11 -8.54 42.41 23.44
CA THR A 11 -7.70 42.47 22.21
C THR A 11 -7.57 41.13 21.46
N SER A 12 -8.23 40.07 21.92
CA SER A 12 -8.43 38.81 21.20
C SER A 12 -9.69 38.76 20.32
N ALA A 13 -10.62 39.72 20.50
CA ALA A 13 -11.90 39.82 19.78
C ALA A 13 -11.99 41.07 18.88
N ASP A 14 -10.99 41.95 18.89
CA ASP A 14 -10.92 43.10 17.98
C ASP A 14 -10.50 42.65 16.56
N PRO A 15 -11.36 42.82 15.52
CA PRO A 15 -11.06 42.46 14.14
C PRO A 15 -9.96 43.31 13.50
N ARG A 16 -9.56 44.44 14.10
CA ARG A 16 -8.41 45.26 13.65
C ARG A 16 -7.08 44.73 14.18
N SER A 17 -7.10 43.86 15.19
CA SER A 17 -5.88 43.28 15.74
C SER A 17 -5.27 42.25 14.77
N LYS A 18 -4.07 42.52 14.24
CA LYS A 18 -3.31 41.56 13.42
C LYS A 18 -2.66 40.44 14.24
N ARG A 19 -3.21 40.12 15.41
CA ARG A 19 -2.69 39.03 16.26
C ARG A 19 -3.04 37.69 15.59
N PRO A 20 -2.10 36.73 15.51
CA PRO A 20 -2.40 35.41 14.98
C PRO A 20 -3.40 34.71 15.90
N THR A 21 -4.65 34.63 15.47
CA THR A 21 -5.67 33.82 16.15
C THR A 21 -5.20 32.37 16.23
N LYS A 22 -5.35 31.72 17.40
CA LYS A 22 -5.07 30.28 17.54
C LYS A 22 -5.77 29.53 16.41
N ARG A 23 -5.01 28.89 15.52
CA ARG A 23 -5.57 28.08 14.43
C ARG A 23 -6.45 27.01 15.05
N ARG A 24 -7.74 27.04 14.71
CA ARG A 24 -8.68 25.99 15.10
C ARG A 24 -8.17 24.68 14.51
N ALA A 25 -8.12 23.61 15.30
CA ALA A 25 -7.81 22.28 14.78
C ALA A 25 -8.84 21.93 13.70
N VAL A 26 -8.38 21.80 12.46
CA VAL A 26 -9.24 21.51 11.32
C VAL A 26 -9.56 20.03 11.38
N THR A 27 -10.85 19.70 11.51
CA THR A 27 -11.28 18.29 11.42
C THR A 27 -11.29 17.85 9.96
N PRO A 28 -11.12 16.55 9.65
CA PRO A 28 -11.16 16.07 8.26
C PRO A 28 -12.44 16.49 7.52
N HIS A 29 -13.58 16.53 8.23
CA HIS A 29 -14.83 17.04 7.69
C HIS A 29 -14.75 18.52 7.30
N SER A 30 -14.11 19.37 8.10
CA SER A 30 -13.93 20.79 7.75
C SER A 30 -12.90 21.04 6.64
N GLU A 31 -11.90 20.17 6.46
CA GLU A 31 -11.00 20.24 5.30
C GLU A 31 -11.76 19.93 4.00
N VAL A 32 -12.54 18.83 4.01
CA VAL A 32 -13.39 18.44 2.87
C VAL A 32 -14.45 19.51 2.58
N ALA A 33 -15.11 20.06 3.61
CA ALA A 33 -16.08 21.15 3.44
C ALA A 33 -15.44 22.39 2.79
N HIS A 34 -14.26 22.82 3.23
CA HIS A 34 -13.54 23.95 2.63
C HIS A 34 -13.11 23.69 1.18
N GLN A 35 -12.71 22.46 0.85
CA GLN A 35 -12.41 22.06 -0.53
C GLN A 35 -13.69 22.13 -1.39
N ILE A 36 -14.80 21.58 -0.92
CA ILE A 36 -16.11 21.63 -1.59
C ILE A 36 -16.60 23.07 -1.79
N GLU A 37 -16.54 23.91 -0.76
CA GLU A 37 -16.84 25.36 -0.85
C GLU A 37 -15.96 26.08 -1.87
N THR A 38 -14.70 25.65 -2.02
CA THR A 38 -13.77 26.24 -2.99
C THR A 38 -14.08 25.80 -4.43
N LEU A 39 -14.51 24.55 -4.63
CA LEU A 39 -14.96 24.05 -5.93
C LEU A 39 -16.29 24.67 -6.36
N PHE A 40 -17.22 24.91 -5.43
CA PHE A 40 -18.53 25.52 -5.73
C PHE A 40 -18.49 27.03 -6.02
N LYS A 41 -17.36 27.73 -5.83
CA LYS A 41 -17.22 29.13 -6.22
C LYS A 41 -17.33 29.32 -7.74
N ASP A 42 -16.70 28.42 -8.50
CA ASP A 42 -16.65 28.46 -9.97
C ASP A 42 -17.14 27.11 -10.56
N PRO A 43 -18.45 26.80 -10.53
CA PRO A 43 -18.98 25.49 -10.92
C PRO A 43 -18.86 25.18 -12.42
N SER A 44 -18.49 26.16 -13.25
CA SER A 44 -18.22 25.99 -14.68
C SER A 44 -16.76 25.64 -15.01
N LYS A 45 -15.91 25.40 -14.00
CA LYS A 45 -14.49 25.10 -14.17
C LYS A 45 -14.25 23.60 -14.32
N ASP A 46 -13.59 23.20 -15.40
CA ASP A 46 -13.25 21.80 -15.66
C ASP A 46 -12.35 21.18 -14.57
N LEU A 47 -12.84 20.10 -13.97
CA LEU A 47 -12.14 19.35 -12.93
C LEU A 47 -11.11 18.41 -13.55
N HIS A 48 -9.84 18.83 -13.54
CA HIS A 48 -8.73 17.98 -13.95
C HIS A 48 -8.44 16.93 -12.88
N LEU A 49 -9.08 15.77 -13.01
CA LEU A 49 -8.71 14.58 -12.23
C LEU A 49 -7.31 14.12 -12.65
N PRO A 50 -6.40 13.80 -11.71
CA PRO A 50 -5.08 13.29 -12.05
C PRO A 50 -5.23 11.92 -12.72
N THR A 51 -4.85 11.82 -14.00
CA THR A 51 -4.67 10.53 -14.66
C THR A 51 -3.59 9.73 -13.90
N PRO A 52 -3.75 8.41 -13.71
CA PRO A 52 -2.74 7.61 -13.05
C PRO A 52 -1.40 7.77 -13.75
N ALA A 53 -0.34 8.06 -12.99
CA ALA A 53 0.99 8.22 -13.54
C ALA A 53 1.44 6.94 -14.24
N LYS A 54 1.96 7.05 -15.47
CA LYS A 54 2.51 5.91 -16.20
C LYS A 54 3.68 5.32 -15.39
N PRO A 55 3.72 4.00 -15.13
CA PRO A 55 4.81 3.40 -14.38
C PRO A 55 6.13 3.58 -15.14
N ARG A 56 7.24 3.78 -14.41
CA ARG A 56 8.58 3.80 -14.99
C ARG A 56 8.96 2.38 -15.38
N THR A 57 8.71 2.02 -16.64
CA THR A 57 9.07 0.73 -17.23
C THR A 57 10.15 0.91 -18.29
N VAL A 58 10.81 -0.17 -18.69
CA VAL A 58 11.81 -0.18 -19.77
C VAL A 58 11.26 0.38 -21.07
N ALA A 59 9.97 0.17 -21.35
CA ALA A 59 9.28 0.71 -22.53
C ALA A 59 8.97 2.22 -22.44
N ASN A 60 8.98 2.79 -21.23
CA ASN A 60 8.81 4.23 -20.99
C ASN A 60 10.14 4.99 -20.83
N LEU A 61 11.29 4.29 -20.84
CA LEU A 61 12.60 4.94 -21.03
C LEU A 61 12.74 5.42 -22.47
N SER A 62 13.55 6.47 -22.67
CA SER A 62 13.95 6.87 -24.02
C SER A 62 14.71 5.73 -24.68
N ALA A 63 14.24 5.27 -25.84
CA ALA A 63 14.98 4.32 -26.67
C ALA A 63 16.40 4.86 -26.96
N PRO A 64 17.41 3.98 -27.07
CA PRO A 64 18.73 4.39 -27.55
C PRO A 64 18.61 4.93 -28.98
N PRO A 65 19.34 6.01 -29.33
CA PRO A 65 19.28 6.57 -30.68
C PRO A 65 19.88 5.58 -31.69
N GLU A 66 19.19 5.34 -32.80
CA GLU A 66 19.61 4.37 -33.84
C GLU A 66 20.92 4.78 -34.53
N ILE A 67 21.14 6.08 -34.72
CA ILE A 67 22.34 6.63 -35.38
C ILE A 67 23.02 7.62 -34.44
N VAL A 68 24.25 7.30 -34.06
CA VAL A 68 25.16 8.23 -33.36
C VAL A 68 26.01 8.92 -34.42
N THR A 69 25.77 10.20 -34.67
CA THR A 69 26.42 10.95 -35.76
C THR A 69 27.82 11.46 -35.41
N ASN A 70 28.21 11.42 -34.14
CA ASN A 70 29.43 11.99 -33.59
C ASN A 70 30.47 10.93 -33.18
N VAL A 71 30.50 9.79 -33.87
CA VAL A 71 31.49 8.72 -33.64
C VAL A 71 32.83 9.12 -34.24
N GLN A 72 33.84 9.28 -33.38
CA GLN A 72 35.23 9.49 -33.80
C GLN A 72 35.84 8.17 -34.31
N GLY A 73 36.79 8.23 -35.25
CA GLY A 73 37.39 7.02 -35.85
C GLY A 73 38.09 6.10 -34.83
N SER A 74 38.06 4.80 -35.06
CA SER A 74 38.43 3.76 -34.07
C SER A 74 39.87 3.80 -33.55
N SER A 75 40.79 4.47 -34.26
CA SER A 75 42.19 4.66 -33.86
C SER A 75 42.47 6.04 -33.24
N ALA A 76 41.48 6.92 -33.15
CA ALA A 76 41.64 8.25 -32.61
C ALA A 76 41.60 8.23 -31.06
N GLY A 77 42.45 9.05 -30.43
CA GLY A 77 42.60 9.07 -28.97
C GLY A 77 41.37 9.58 -28.22
N ALA A 78 41.33 9.30 -26.91
CA ALA A 78 40.25 9.74 -26.02
C ALA A 78 40.14 11.27 -25.96
N GLY A 79 39.00 11.80 -26.42
CA GLY A 79 38.69 13.23 -26.32
C GLY A 79 38.21 13.63 -24.93
N SER A 80 38.28 14.93 -24.61
CA SER A 80 37.86 15.48 -23.31
C SER A 80 36.37 15.25 -22.99
N GLY A 81 35.51 15.09 -24.00
CA GLY A 81 34.10 14.78 -23.84
C GLY A 81 33.78 13.30 -23.57
N GLU A 82 34.69 12.38 -23.87
CA GLU A 82 34.42 10.93 -23.88
C GLU A 82 34.00 10.40 -22.51
N PHE A 83 34.62 10.91 -21.44
CA PHE A 83 34.24 10.58 -20.06
C PHE A 83 32.77 10.90 -19.76
N HIS A 84 32.24 12.00 -20.29
CA HIS A 84 30.85 12.40 -20.08
C HIS A 84 29.88 11.56 -20.92
N VAL A 85 30.28 11.17 -22.15
CA VAL A 85 29.52 10.23 -22.99
C VAL A 85 29.38 8.88 -22.26
N TYR A 86 30.49 8.33 -21.78
CA TYR A 86 30.53 7.09 -21.00
C TYR A 86 29.70 7.17 -19.70
N LYS A 87 29.84 8.26 -18.94
CA LYS A 87 29.07 8.47 -17.71
C LYS A 87 27.56 8.52 -17.98
N ALA A 88 27.15 9.11 -19.09
CA ALA A 88 25.75 9.16 -19.50
C ALA A 88 25.23 7.79 -19.99
N SER A 89 26.00 7.08 -20.84
CA SER A 89 25.60 5.76 -21.35
C SER A 89 25.52 4.73 -20.24
N ARG A 90 26.54 4.64 -19.37
CA ARG A 90 26.54 3.75 -18.19
C ARG A 90 25.37 4.03 -17.24
N ARG A 91 25.03 5.30 -16.98
CA ARG A 91 23.87 5.63 -16.14
C ARG A 91 22.55 5.17 -16.77
N ARG A 92 22.35 5.38 -18.07
CA ARG A 92 21.15 4.90 -18.79
C ARG A 92 21.06 3.38 -18.77
N GLU A 93 22.19 2.70 -18.97
CA GLU A 93 22.21 1.22 -19.00
C GLU A 93 21.95 0.60 -17.63
N TYR A 94 22.51 1.16 -16.55
CA TYR A 94 22.18 0.72 -15.20
C TYR A 94 20.71 0.99 -14.84
N GLU A 95 20.13 2.11 -15.29
CA GLU A 95 18.69 2.36 -15.12
C GLU A 95 17.84 1.35 -15.91
N ARG A 96 18.22 1.03 -17.16
CA ARG A 96 17.55 0.03 -18.01
C ARG A 96 17.59 -1.37 -17.40
N LEU A 97 18.77 -1.84 -16.99
CA LEU A 97 18.96 -3.15 -16.35
C LEU A 97 18.20 -3.24 -15.03
N ARG A 98 18.23 -2.17 -14.22
CA ARG A 98 17.49 -2.09 -12.96
C ARG A 98 15.98 -2.19 -13.19
N LEU A 99 15.41 -1.42 -14.10
CA LEU A 99 13.97 -1.49 -14.38
C LEU A 99 13.57 -2.86 -14.96
N MET A 100 14.39 -3.45 -15.82
CA MET A 100 14.15 -4.81 -16.34
C MET A 100 14.11 -5.86 -15.21
N GLN A 101 15.02 -5.76 -14.24
CA GLN A 101 15.03 -6.65 -13.09
C GLN A 101 13.82 -6.40 -12.15
N GLU A 102 13.51 -5.13 -11.86
CA GLU A 102 12.35 -4.74 -11.04
C GLU A 102 11.02 -5.18 -11.67
N GLU A 103 10.88 -5.16 -12.99
CA GLU A 103 9.71 -5.68 -13.72
C GLU A 103 9.59 -7.20 -13.59
N VAL A 104 10.69 -7.93 -13.85
CA VAL A 104 10.72 -9.40 -13.76
C VAL A 104 10.41 -9.88 -12.33
N ASP A 105 10.90 -9.19 -11.30
CA ASP A 105 10.62 -9.56 -9.92
C ASP A 105 9.20 -9.17 -9.50
N GLN A 106 8.64 -8.04 -9.99
CA GLN A 106 7.22 -7.73 -9.85
C GLN A 106 6.32 -8.78 -10.51
N GLU A 107 6.64 -9.24 -11.72
CA GLU A 107 5.88 -10.27 -12.42
C GLU A 107 5.86 -11.60 -11.64
N LYS A 108 7.04 -12.05 -11.16
CA LYS A 108 7.15 -13.25 -10.31
C LYS A 108 6.32 -13.11 -9.03
N ASN A 109 6.44 -11.99 -8.33
CA ASN A 109 5.73 -11.74 -7.06
C ASN A 109 4.21 -11.70 -7.28
N ASN A 110 3.75 -11.04 -8.35
CA ASN A 110 2.34 -11.03 -8.73
C ASN A 110 1.83 -12.43 -9.07
N ALA A 111 2.58 -13.20 -9.86
CA ALA A 111 2.20 -14.56 -10.23
C ALA A 111 2.19 -15.54 -9.03
N GLN A 112 3.05 -15.34 -8.03
CA GLN A 112 3.01 -16.07 -6.77
C GLN A 112 1.78 -15.68 -5.94
N TRP A 113 1.57 -14.37 -5.74
CA TRP A 113 0.42 -13.83 -5.00
C TRP A 113 -0.93 -14.25 -5.59
N GLU A 114 -1.06 -14.27 -6.91
CA GLU A 114 -2.30 -14.72 -7.56
C GLU A 114 -2.58 -16.20 -7.35
N LYS A 115 -1.55 -17.06 -7.40
CA LYS A 115 -1.66 -18.49 -7.07
C LYS A 115 -2.09 -18.68 -5.62
N GLU A 116 -1.41 -18.02 -4.67
CA GLU A 116 -1.77 -18.11 -3.25
C GLU A 116 -3.20 -17.65 -2.98
N ARG A 117 -3.61 -16.53 -3.60
CA ARG A 117 -4.98 -15.99 -3.51
C ARG A 117 -6.02 -16.95 -4.11
N GLU A 118 -5.71 -17.61 -5.22
CA GLU A 118 -6.59 -18.61 -5.81
C GLU A 118 -6.68 -19.88 -4.94
N GLU A 119 -5.57 -20.38 -4.42
CA GLU A 119 -5.59 -21.54 -3.53
C GLU A 119 -6.34 -21.25 -2.22
N ALA A 120 -6.16 -20.06 -1.63
CA ALA A 120 -6.91 -19.64 -0.45
C ALA A 120 -8.42 -19.61 -0.76
N ARG A 121 -8.81 -18.98 -1.88
CA ARG A 121 -10.20 -18.97 -2.36
C ARG A 121 -10.74 -20.39 -2.59
N ARG A 122 -9.94 -21.31 -3.14
CA ARG A 122 -10.32 -22.71 -3.36
C ARG A 122 -10.52 -23.45 -2.03
N ARG A 123 -9.58 -23.33 -1.09
CA ARG A 123 -9.68 -23.93 0.27
C ARG A 123 -10.94 -23.44 1.00
N ASP A 124 -11.31 -22.17 0.85
CA ASP A 124 -12.51 -21.62 1.49
C ASP A 124 -13.81 -21.99 0.75
N ALA A 125 -13.79 -22.11 -0.58
CA ALA A 125 -14.88 -22.68 -1.37
C ALA A 125 -15.15 -24.16 -0.99
N GLU A 126 -14.10 -24.96 -0.82
CA GLU A 126 -14.21 -26.37 -0.38
C GLU A 126 -14.81 -26.48 1.04
N LYS A 127 -14.34 -25.66 1.99
CA LYS A 127 -14.88 -25.61 3.36
C LYS A 127 -16.35 -25.17 3.37
N THR A 128 -16.69 -24.10 2.65
CA THR A 128 -18.06 -23.57 2.61
C THR A 128 -19.02 -24.55 1.94
N GLU A 129 -18.62 -25.20 0.84
CA GLU A 129 -19.41 -26.20 0.14
C GLU A 129 -19.62 -27.48 0.96
N LYS A 130 -18.57 -27.97 1.65
CA LYS A 130 -18.69 -29.09 2.61
C LYS A 130 -19.69 -28.76 3.74
N ASN A 131 -19.70 -27.52 4.21
CA ASN A 131 -20.63 -27.05 5.23
C ASN A 131 -22.06 -26.82 4.68
N ARG A 132 -22.21 -26.34 3.43
CA ARG A 132 -23.50 -26.24 2.73
C ARG A 132 -24.13 -27.63 2.56
N LYS A 133 -23.41 -28.59 1.98
CA LYS A 133 -23.85 -29.99 1.83
C LYS A 133 -24.25 -30.63 3.17
N ARG A 134 -23.51 -30.36 4.25
CA ARG A 134 -23.87 -30.80 5.61
C ARG A 134 -25.18 -30.18 6.11
N ARG A 135 -25.41 -28.88 5.88
CA ARG A 135 -26.65 -28.17 6.24
C ARG A 135 -27.85 -28.66 5.42
N GLU A 136 -27.67 -28.86 4.11
CA GLU A 136 -28.71 -29.38 3.21
C GLU A 136 -29.12 -30.82 3.55
N LYS A 137 -28.16 -31.70 3.85
CA LYS A 137 -28.45 -33.07 4.33
C LYS A 137 -29.21 -33.09 5.67
N LYS A 138 -28.96 -32.12 6.56
CA LYS A 138 -29.77 -31.93 7.77
C LYS A 138 -31.17 -31.40 7.44
N LYS A 139 -31.29 -30.40 6.56
CA LYS A 139 -32.57 -29.80 6.13
C LYS A 139 -33.48 -30.81 5.41
N SER A 140 -32.94 -31.67 4.55
CA SER A 140 -33.72 -32.69 3.86
C SER A 140 -34.19 -33.81 4.79
N LYS A 141 -33.35 -34.24 5.76
CA LYS A 141 -33.78 -35.13 6.84
C LYS A 141 -34.89 -34.51 7.69
N GLY A 142 -34.74 -33.25 8.12
CA GLY A 142 -35.76 -32.52 8.87
C GLY A 142 -37.08 -32.38 8.11
N LYS A 143 -37.04 -32.11 6.80
CA LYS A 143 -38.25 -32.09 5.96
C LYS A 143 -38.90 -33.46 5.76
N LYS A 144 -38.12 -34.56 5.79
CA LYS A 144 -38.62 -35.93 5.60
C LYS A 144 -39.07 -36.60 6.90
N GLY A 145 -38.64 -36.09 8.06
CA GLY A 145 -39.12 -36.47 9.40
C GLY A 145 -40.13 -35.49 10.02
N GLY A 146 -40.43 -34.37 9.37
CA GLY A 146 -41.35 -33.32 9.86
C GLY A 146 -42.84 -33.62 9.67
N GLY A 147 -43.21 -34.89 9.48
CA GLY A 147 -44.59 -35.35 9.32
C GLY A 147 -44.84 -36.57 10.19
N GLY A 148 -45.11 -36.34 11.47
CA GLY A 148 -45.30 -37.39 12.49
C GLY A 148 -44.89 -36.86 13.86
N GLY A 149 -45.85 -36.69 14.76
CA GLY A 149 -45.61 -36.09 16.07
C GLY A 149 -45.24 -37.09 17.17
N ASN A 150 -44.60 -36.55 18.20
CA ASN A 150 -44.54 -37.03 19.59
C ASN A 150 -43.78 -38.35 19.93
N GLY A 151 -42.85 -38.24 20.89
CA GLY A 151 -42.44 -39.35 21.77
C GLY A 151 -40.94 -39.71 21.78
N GLY A 152 -40.29 -39.52 22.93
CA GLY A 152 -39.15 -40.34 23.38
C GLY A 152 -37.73 -39.74 23.28
N GLU A 153 -37.21 -39.25 24.41
CA GLU A 153 -35.76 -39.22 24.74
C GLU A 153 -35.29 -40.60 25.30
N PRO A 154 -34.03 -40.80 25.76
CA PRO A 154 -32.74 -40.12 25.49
C PRO A 154 -31.66 -41.14 24.98
N MET A 155 -30.36 -40.77 25.06
CA MET A 155 -29.09 -41.55 24.94
C MET A 155 -28.18 -40.93 23.85
N ASP A 156 -26.87 -40.71 24.02
CA ASP A 156 -25.96 -40.87 25.18
C ASP A 156 -24.78 -39.87 25.03
N THR A 157 -23.95 -39.76 26.07
CA THR A 157 -22.67 -39.02 26.15
C THR A 157 -21.55 -39.72 25.32
N ALA A 158 -20.32 -39.23 25.13
CA ALA A 158 -19.55 -38.05 25.57
C ALA A 158 -18.47 -37.75 24.48
N PRO A 159 -17.44 -36.89 24.67
CA PRO A 159 -17.23 -35.81 25.65
C PRO A 159 -17.00 -34.43 24.99
N THR A 160 -17.29 -33.36 25.71
CA THR A 160 -16.82 -32.01 25.35
C THR A 160 -15.32 -31.88 25.62
N LYS A 161 -14.53 -31.59 24.59
CA LYS A 161 -13.22 -30.94 24.77
C LYS A 161 -13.41 -29.45 24.65
N ASP A 162 -13.25 -28.74 25.75
CA ASP A 162 -13.34 -27.29 25.80
C ASP A 162 -12.29 -26.64 24.89
N VAL A 163 -12.76 -25.78 23.99
CA VAL A 163 -11.93 -24.82 23.26
C VAL A 163 -12.63 -23.47 23.42
N PRO A 164 -12.09 -22.54 24.23
CA PRO A 164 -12.73 -21.26 24.49
C PRO A 164 -12.77 -20.40 23.23
N ALA A 165 -13.84 -19.61 23.08
CA ALA A 165 -14.02 -18.71 21.95
C ALA A 165 -12.98 -17.56 21.98
N PRO A 166 -12.41 -17.15 20.84
CA PRO A 166 -11.51 -16.00 20.78
C PRO A 166 -12.32 -14.71 20.87
N GLY A 167 -12.39 -14.13 22.07
CA GLY A 167 -13.26 -12.98 22.35
C GLY A 167 -13.05 -12.32 23.70
N SER A 168 -11.81 -11.93 24.04
CA SER A 168 -11.59 -10.92 25.08
C SER A 168 -10.43 -10.00 24.72
N MET A 169 -10.77 -8.74 24.47
CA MET A 169 -9.83 -7.61 24.50
C MET A 169 -9.43 -7.37 25.96
N VAL A 170 -8.13 -7.19 26.21
CA VAL A 170 -7.59 -6.49 27.37
C VAL A 170 -6.36 -5.68 26.93
N PRO A 171 -6.06 -4.56 27.59
CA PRO A 171 -5.47 -3.41 26.90
C PRO A 171 -3.94 -3.37 26.92
N ALA A 172 -3.40 -2.52 26.04
CA ALA A 172 -2.01 -2.09 26.11
C ALA A 172 -1.78 -1.18 27.32
N GLU A 173 -0.68 -1.41 28.02
CA GLU A 173 0.00 -0.43 28.88
C GLU A 173 1.39 -0.21 28.29
N ALA A 174 1.85 1.04 28.34
CA ALA A 174 3.13 1.44 27.76
C ALA A 174 4.30 1.15 28.71
N ASN A 175 5.49 0.96 28.14
CA ASN A 175 6.68 1.52 28.76
C ASN A 175 7.62 2.07 27.68
N ASP A 176 8.30 3.15 28.03
CA ASP A 176 8.98 4.07 27.11
C ASP A 176 10.51 3.93 27.23
N GLY A 177 11.22 4.34 26.18
CA GLY A 177 12.67 4.61 26.20
C GLY A 177 13.66 3.47 26.49
N ASP A 178 14.46 3.11 25.48
CA ASP A 178 15.87 3.54 25.47
C ASP A 178 16.42 3.55 24.03
N ALA A 179 17.31 4.49 23.73
CA ALA A 179 17.91 4.66 22.41
C ALA A 179 19.43 4.51 22.51
N THR A 180 19.95 3.35 22.07
CA THR A 180 21.39 3.11 21.94
C THR A 180 21.77 2.94 20.48
N ASP A 181 22.45 3.96 19.96
CA ASP A 181 23.03 4.01 18.62
C ASP A 181 24.26 3.09 18.56
N GLY A 182 24.33 2.23 17.54
CA GLY A 182 25.33 1.17 17.42
C GLY A 182 25.74 0.98 15.95
N PRO A 183 27.05 0.91 15.65
CA PRO A 183 27.55 1.09 14.28
C PRO A 183 27.17 -0.06 13.35
N VAL A 184 26.66 0.30 12.16
CA VAL A 184 26.29 -0.63 11.10
C VAL A 184 27.54 -1.35 10.56
N ALA A 185 27.62 -2.66 10.76
CA ALA A 185 28.65 -3.49 10.16
C ALA A 185 28.42 -3.64 8.65
N VAL A 186 29.37 -3.16 7.84
CA VAL A 186 29.38 -3.39 6.40
C VAL A 186 29.81 -4.83 6.15
N GLN A 187 28.88 -5.68 5.72
CA GLN A 187 29.21 -7.01 5.20
C GLN A 187 29.72 -6.88 3.76
N GLU A 188 31.01 -7.12 3.58
CA GLU A 188 31.61 -7.27 2.25
C GLU A 188 31.09 -8.57 1.61
N VAL A 189 30.46 -8.46 0.44
CA VAL A 189 29.96 -9.62 -0.30
C VAL A 189 31.13 -10.26 -1.04
N PRO A 190 31.42 -11.56 -0.84
CA PRO A 190 32.54 -12.21 -1.53
C PRO A 190 32.32 -12.22 -3.05
N GLY A 191 33.33 -11.80 -3.80
CA GLY A 191 33.27 -11.71 -5.25
C GLY A 191 33.10 -13.07 -5.92
N VAL A 192 32.34 -13.10 -7.02
CA VAL A 192 32.15 -14.29 -7.85
C VAL A 192 33.46 -14.62 -8.56
N ILE A 193 34.05 -15.77 -8.23
CA ILE A 193 35.17 -16.35 -8.97
C ILE A 193 34.57 -17.14 -10.14
N ILE A 194 34.85 -16.70 -11.37
CA ILE A 194 34.57 -17.46 -12.59
C ILE A 194 35.82 -18.28 -12.89
N HIS A 195 35.65 -19.59 -12.99
CA HIS A 195 36.67 -20.49 -13.51
C HIS A 195 36.37 -20.74 -14.99
N ASP A 196 37.28 -20.29 -15.86
CA ASP A 196 37.30 -20.70 -17.26
C ASP A 196 37.99 -22.07 -17.33
N GLU A 197 37.27 -23.12 -17.77
CA GLU A 197 37.85 -24.40 -18.21
C GLU A 197 37.99 -24.37 -19.74
N ASP A 198 39.21 -24.60 -20.23
CA ASP A 198 39.56 -24.89 -21.63
C ASP A 198 39.33 -26.38 -21.97
#